data_AF-A0A8T4GGN1-F1
#
_entry.id   AF-A0A8T4GGN1-F1
#
_cell.length_a   1.000
_cell.length_b   1.000
_cell.length_c   1.000
_cell.angle_alpha   90.00
_cell.angle_beta   90.00
_cell.angle_gamma   90.00
#
_symmetry.space_group_name_H-M   'P 1'
#
loop_
_entity.id
_entity.type
_entity.pdbx_description
1 polymer ?
#
loop_
_entity_poly.entity_id
_entity_poly.type
_entity_poly.pdbx_seq_one_letter_code
_entity_poly.pdbx_strand_id
1 'polypeptide(L)'
;MNDITGDAAETLFEARSESHTYRVTLDDERTFEVTTTDFEYESAAEDEEGKGYLQCTIEFFEAPELHLKPDRHATDLGEIGIVETNDSWGTPTLHARVQHVEDNDIIRWEYPVLGTIATVEEADK
;
A
#
# COMPACT_ATOMS: atom_id res chain seq x y z
N MET A 1 -11.59 23.40 -14.71
CA MET A 1 -10.83 22.14 -14.63
C MET A 1 -11.28 21.52 -13.33
N ASN A 2 -12.00 20.40 -13.40
CA ASN A 2 -12.43 19.69 -12.20
C ASN A 2 -11.20 18.98 -11.64
N ASP A 3 -10.71 19.45 -10.50
CA ASP A 3 -9.87 18.70 -9.57
C ASP A 3 -10.67 17.45 -9.17
N ILE A 4 -10.37 16.33 -9.81
CA ILE A 4 -10.77 14.99 -9.36
C ILE A 4 -9.50 14.30 -8.85
N THR A 5 -8.72 14.98 -7.99
CA THR A 5 -7.87 14.28 -7.03
C THR A 5 -8.79 13.93 -5.86
N GLY A 6 -9.58 12.86 -6.04
CA GLY A 6 -10.26 12.24 -4.91
C GLY A 6 -9.22 11.89 -3.85
N ASP A 7 -9.59 12.00 -2.58
CA ASP A 7 -8.70 11.63 -1.49
C ASP A 7 -8.26 10.17 -1.70
N ALA A 8 -6.96 9.95 -1.90
CA ALA A 8 -6.43 8.64 -2.27
C ALA A 8 -6.80 7.57 -1.24
N ALA A 9 -6.93 7.96 0.04
CA ALA A 9 -7.35 7.07 1.09
C ALA A 9 -8.85 6.75 1.03
N GLU A 10 -9.70 7.76 0.81
CA GLU A 10 -11.13 7.54 0.60
C GLU A 10 -11.39 6.60 -0.58
N THR A 11 -10.69 6.81 -1.70
CA THR A 11 -10.81 5.97 -2.91
C THR A 11 -10.48 4.50 -2.62
N LEU A 12 -9.34 4.25 -1.95
CA LEU A 12 -8.93 2.90 -1.57
C LEU A 12 -9.89 2.27 -0.56
N PHE A 13 -10.42 3.06 0.37
CA PHE A 13 -11.39 2.58 1.35
C PHE A 13 -12.72 2.21 0.69
N GLU A 14 -13.25 3.00 -0.24
CA GLU A 14 -14.49 2.71 -0.95
C GLU A 14 -14.36 1.44 -1.81
N ALA A 15 -13.19 1.23 -2.42
CA ALA A 15 -12.89 0.07 -3.25
C ALA A 15 -12.69 -1.23 -2.48
N ARG A 16 -12.70 -1.21 -1.14
CA ARG A 16 -12.35 -2.37 -0.28
C ARG A 16 -13.17 -3.65 -0.50
N SER A 17 -14.29 -3.55 -1.21
CA SER A 17 -15.20 -4.67 -1.44
C SER A 17 -14.86 -5.49 -2.69
N GLU A 18 -14.01 -4.98 -3.58
CA GLU A 18 -13.70 -5.60 -4.87
C GLU A 18 -12.21 -5.40 -5.23
N SER A 19 -11.64 -6.37 -5.94
CA SER A 19 -10.28 -6.23 -6.47
C SER A 19 -10.27 -5.25 -7.63
N HIS A 20 -9.47 -4.19 -7.51
CA HIS A 20 -9.28 -3.18 -8.55
C HIS A 20 -7.81 -2.99 -8.87
N THR A 21 -7.52 -2.68 -10.14
CA THR A 21 -6.18 -2.29 -10.56
C THR A 21 -6.10 -0.76 -10.60
N TYR A 22 -5.10 -0.23 -9.93
CA TYR A 22 -4.83 1.19 -9.85
C TYR A 22 -3.44 1.53 -10.36
N ARG A 23 -3.32 2.67 -11.01
CA ARG A 23 -2.06 3.39 -11.13
C ARG A 23 -1.90 4.28 -9.91
N VAL A 24 -0.90 3.96 -9.10
CA VAL A 24 -0.49 4.71 -7.90
C VAL A 24 0.69 5.58 -8.25
N THR A 25 0.62 6.88 -7.96
CA THR A 25 1.76 7.79 -8.08
C THR A 25 2.23 8.21 -6.70
N LEU A 26 3.52 8.04 -6.42
CA LEU A 26 4.15 8.46 -5.17
C LEU A 26 4.47 9.96 -5.18
N ASP A 27 4.78 10.52 -4.00
CA ASP A 27 5.20 11.92 -3.86
C ASP A 27 6.48 12.27 -4.64
N ASP A 28 7.35 11.29 -4.84
CA ASP A 28 8.58 11.38 -5.66
C ASP A 28 8.32 11.05 -7.14
N GLU A 29 7.08 11.18 -7.61
CA GLU A 29 6.63 11.01 -9.01
C GLU A 29 6.76 9.59 -9.60
N ARG A 30 7.28 8.61 -8.83
CA ARG A 30 7.32 7.19 -9.23
C ARG A 30 5.92 6.62 -9.32
N THR A 31 5.64 5.89 -10.38
CA THR A 31 4.33 5.27 -10.64
C THR A 31 4.40 3.75 -10.55
N PHE A 32 3.38 3.14 -9.96
CA PHE A 32 3.22 1.69 -9.85
C PHE A 32 1.81 1.29 -10.29
N GLU A 33 1.70 0.20 -11.04
CA GLU A 33 0.41 -0.45 -11.27
C GLU A 33 0.25 -1.58 -10.26
N VAL A 34 -0.82 -1.47 -9.46
CA VAL A 34 -1.08 -2.37 -8.34
C VAL A 34 -2.51 -2.87 -8.40
N THR A 35 -2.73 -4.14 -8.06
CA THR A 35 -4.06 -4.73 -7.92
C THR A 35 -4.34 -4.96 -6.45
N THR A 36 -5.43 -4.39 -5.93
CA THR A 36 -5.89 -4.62 -4.56
C THR A 36 -6.51 -6.01 -4.43
N THR A 37 -6.14 -6.75 -3.39
CA THR A 37 -6.58 -8.15 -3.23
C THR A 37 -7.31 -8.40 -1.91
N ASP A 38 -6.85 -7.78 -0.83
CA ASP A 38 -7.42 -7.96 0.50
C ASP A 38 -7.37 -6.66 1.31
N PHE A 39 -8.30 -6.49 2.25
CA PHE A 39 -8.42 -5.30 3.07
C PHE A 39 -8.68 -5.69 4.52
N GLU A 40 -7.81 -5.22 5.41
CA GLU A 40 -7.91 -5.39 6.85
C GLU A 40 -8.06 -4.01 7.51
N TYR A 41 -9.07 -3.84 8.35
CA TYR A 41 -9.25 -2.60 9.12
C TYR A 41 -9.21 -2.93 10.61
N GLU A 42 -8.27 -2.32 11.31
CA GLU A 42 -8.15 -2.38 12.76
C GLU A 42 -8.60 -1.03 13.35
N SER A 43 -9.79 -1.01 13.95
CA SER A 43 -10.26 0.16 14.69
C SER A 43 -9.45 0.32 15.98
N ALA A 44 -9.08 1.55 16.33
CA ALA A 44 -8.56 1.82 17.66
C ALA A 44 -9.64 1.54 18.74
N ALA A 45 -9.21 1.01 19.88
CA ALA A 45 -10.09 0.85 21.03
C ALA A 45 -10.59 2.21 21.53
N GLU A 46 -11.86 2.30 21.95
CA GLU A 46 -12.54 3.55 22.33
C GLU A 46 -11.85 4.37 23.45
N ASP A 47 -10.92 3.76 24.20
CA ASP A 47 -10.19 4.36 25.31
C ASP A 47 -8.70 4.67 25.02
N GLU A 48 -8.18 4.32 23.85
CA GLU A 48 -6.84 4.72 23.43
C GLU A 48 -6.95 5.94 22.51
N GLU A 49 -6.00 6.89 22.58
CA GLU A 49 -5.80 7.93 21.54
C GLU A 49 -5.29 7.30 20.22
N GLY A 50 -5.88 6.16 19.85
CA GLY A 50 -5.56 5.38 18.69
C GLY A 50 -6.37 5.89 17.52
N LYS A 51 -5.66 6.01 16.41
CA LYS A 51 -6.17 6.25 15.09
C LYS A 51 -6.31 4.87 14.45
N GLY A 52 -7.49 4.47 13.97
CA GLY A 52 -7.67 3.20 13.26
C GLY A 52 -6.66 3.03 12.12
N TYR A 53 -6.44 1.80 11.67
CA TYR A 53 -5.50 1.49 10.60
C TYR A 53 -6.17 0.61 9.55
N LEU A 54 -6.17 1.08 8.30
CA LEU A 54 -6.56 0.29 7.14
C LEU A 54 -5.31 -0.21 6.44
N GLN A 55 -5.22 -1.51 6.26
CA GLN A 55 -4.21 -2.17 5.45
C GLN A 55 -4.88 -2.77 4.22
N CYS A 56 -4.28 -2.54 3.06
CA CYS A 56 -4.68 -3.17 1.81
C CYS A 56 -3.52 -4.01 1.29
N THR A 57 -3.74 -5.31 1.11
CA THR A 57 -2.79 -6.17 0.39
C THR A 57 -2.91 -5.89 -1.09
N ILE A 58 -1.75 -5.75 -1.75
CA ILE A 58 -1.67 -5.49 -3.19
C ILE A 58 -0.72 -6.46 -3.90
N GLU A 59 -0.95 -6.61 -5.19
CA GLU A 59 -0.05 -7.24 -6.15
C GLU A 59 0.45 -6.19 -7.14
N PHE A 60 1.76 -5.97 -7.21
CA PHE A 60 2.38 -5.18 -8.26
C PHE A 60 2.33 -5.95 -9.59
N PHE A 61 2.18 -5.22 -10.70
CA PHE A 61 2.34 -5.82 -12.02
C PHE A 61 3.75 -6.41 -12.22
N GLU A 62 4.78 -5.72 -11.72
CA GLU A 62 6.16 -6.19 -11.65
C GLU A 62 6.75 -5.88 -10.28
N ALA A 63 7.59 -6.76 -9.75
CA ALA A 63 8.25 -6.56 -8.46
C ALA A 63 9.03 -5.23 -8.46
N PRO A 64 8.84 -4.36 -7.46
CA PRO A 64 9.47 -3.05 -7.45
C PRO A 64 10.99 -3.16 -7.35
N GLU A 65 11.69 -2.28 -8.07
CA GLU A 65 13.15 -2.21 -8.02
C GLU A 65 13.62 -1.68 -6.67
N LEU A 66 14.34 -2.52 -5.92
CA LEU A 66 14.80 -2.22 -4.57
C LEU A 66 16.30 -2.46 -4.42
N HIS A 67 16.97 -1.57 -3.70
CA HIS A 67 18.37 -1.76 -3.30
C HIS A 67 18.45 -2.72 -2.11
N LEU A 68 18.41 -4.02 -2.41
CA LEU A 68 18.38 -5.09 -1.41
C LEU A 68 19.76 -5.68 -1.11
N LYS A 69 19.88 -6.22 0.10
CA LYS A 69 21.00 -7.08 0.48
C LYS A 69 20.86 -8.45 -0.24
N PRO A 70 21.94 -9.22 -0.44
CA PRO A 70 21.93 -10.42 -1.29
C PRO A 70 20.98 -11.54 -0.82
N ASP A 71 20.70 -11.57 0.48
CA ASP A 71 19.79 -12.49 1.15
C ASP A 71 18.33 -11.98 1.20
N ARG A 72 18.03 -10.87 0.50
CA ARG A 72 16.69 -10.29 0.37
C ARG A 72 16.21 -10.35 -1.07
N HIS A 73 14.95 -10.73 -1.25
CA HIS A 73 14.31 -10.83 -2.56
C HIS A 73 13.00 -10.03 -2.56
N ALA A 74 12.88 -9.08 -3.48
CA ALA A 74 11.62 -8.39 -3.72
C ALA A 74 10.59 -9.38 -4.28
N THR A 75 9.34 -9.26 -3.84
CA THR A 75 8.22 -9.98 -4.43
C THR A 75 7.32 -9.00 -5.19
N ASP A 76 6.43 -9.55 -5.99
CA ASP A 76 5.31 -8.85 -6.63
C ASP A 76 4.17 -8.51 -5.65
N LEU A 77 4.37 -8.71 -4.34
CA LEU A 77 3.39 -8.41 -3.31
C LEU A 77 3.78 -7.14 -2.58
N GLY A 78 2.78 -6.44 -2.04
CA GLY A 78 2.97 -5.25 -1.23
C GLY A 78 1.76 -4.96 -0.37
N GLU A 79 1.84 -3.83 0.34
CA GLU A 79 0.77 -3.36 1.21
C GLU A 79 0.63 -1.84 1.07
N ILE A 80 -0.61 -1.36 1.04
CA ILE A 80 -0.93 0.06 1.22
C ILE A 80 -1.47 0.23 2.64
N GLY A 81 -0.76 1.02 3.45
CA GLY A 81 -1.17 1.35 4.80
C GLY A 81 -1.78 2.74 4.88
N ILE A 82 -2.91 2.88 5.56
CA ILE A 82 -3.63 4.13 5.74
C ILE A 82 -3.99 4.29 7.21
N VAL A 83 -3.48 5.36 7.83
CA VAL A 83 -3.78 5.68 9.22
C VAL A 83 -5.01 6.57 9.24
N GLU A 84 -6.07 6.16 9.94
CA GLU A 84 -7.21 7.01 10.23
C GLU A 84 -6.76 8.23 11.05
N THR A 85 -7.47 9.33 11.04
CA THR A 85 -7.18 10.50 11.86
C THR A 85 -8.48 10.99 12.49
N ASN A 86 -8.40 11.86 13.49
CA ASN A 86 -9.59 12.34 14.20
C ASN A 86 -10.63 13.00 13.28
N ASP A 87 -10.19 13.52 12.12
CA ASP A 87 -11.01 14.31 11.21
C ASP A 87 -11.17 13.67 9.81
N SER A 88 -10.34 12.69 9.42
CA SER A 88 -10.36 12.05 8.09
C SER A 88 -9.37 10.86 8.01
N TRP A 89 -8.98 10.42 6.82
CA TRP A 89 -7.88 9.49 6.59
C TRP A 89 -6.54 10.21 6.39
N GLY A 90 -5.46 9.58 6.83
CA GLY A 90 -4.09 10.03 6.58
C GLY A 90 -3.60 9.63 5.19
N THR A 91 -2.48 10.23 4.76
CA THR A 91 -1.87 9.92 3.46
C THR A 91 -1.47 8.45 3.37
N PRO A 92 -1.96 7.70 2.36
CA PRO A 92 -1.60 6.30 2.19
C PRO A 92 -0.10 6.12 1.96
N THR A 93 0.47 5.03 2.48
CA THR A 93 1.88 4.68 2.30
C THR A 93 1.99 3.34 1.60
N LEU A 94 2.76 3.30 0.51
CA LEU A 94 3.00 2.10 -0.28
C LEU A 94 4.23 1.36 0.26
N HIS A 95 4.08 0.08 0.52
CA HIS A 95 5.14 -0.83 0.96
C HIS A 95 5.31 -1.96 -0.05
N ALA A 96 6.57 -2.34 -0.29
CA ALA A 96 6.88 -3.57 -1.00
C ALA A 96 7.05 -4.71 -0.01
N ARG A 97 6.68 -5.93 -0.39
CA ARG A 97 6.98 -7.12 0.39
C ARG A 97 8.32 -7.70 -0.06
N VAL A 98 9.20 -7.92 0.90
CA VAL A 98 10.54 -8.46 0.70
C VAL A 98 10.71 -9.72 1.53
N GLN A 99 11.20 -10.76 0.89
CA GLN A 99 11.53 -12.02 1.52
C GLN A 99 12.98 -12.01 1.99
N HIS A 100 13.22 -12.29 3.27
CA HIS A 100 14.57 -12.53 3.79
C HIS A 100 14.80 -14.04 3.87
N VAL A 101 15.80 -14.53 3.12
CA VAL A 101 16.10 -15.96 2.96
C VAL A 101 17.50 -16.24 3.46
N GLU A 102 17.61 -17.17 4.41
CA GLU A 102 18.88 -17.73 4.89
C GLU A 102 18.86 -19.25 4.71
N ASP A 103 19.94 -19.85 4.20
CA ASP A 103 20.07 -21.31 3.99
C ASP A 103 18.94 -21.96 3.15
N ASN A 104 18.31 -21.21 2.24
CA ASN A 104 17.11 -21.57 1.45
C ASN A 104 15.78 -21.61 2.23
N ASP A 105 15.76 -21.12 3.47
CA ASP A 105 14.56 -20.99 4.29
C ASP A 105 14.15 -19.52 4.45
N ILE A 106 12.84 -19.27 4.42
CA ILE A 106 12.26 -17.95 4.69
C ILE A 106 12.28 -17.73 6.19
N ILE A 107 13.04 -16.75 6.64
CA ILE A 107 13.16 -16.47 8.07
C ILE A 107 12.35 -15.26 8.51
N ARG A 108 12.07 -14.30 7.60
CA ARG A 108 11.14 -13.20 7.86
C ARG A 108 10.65 -12.55 6.56
N TRP A 109 9.51 -11.89 6.67
CA TRP A 109 9.04 -10.91 5.71
C TRP A 109 9.42 -9.50 6.19
N GLU A 110 9.90 -8.69 5.27
CA GLU A 110 10.23 -7.28 5.49
C GLU A 110 9.30 -6.43 4.60
N TYR A 111 8.89 -5.27 5.09
CA TYR A 111 7.96 -4.37 4.41
C TYR A 111 8.57 -2.98 4.23
N PRO A 112 9.61 -2.82 3.39
CA PRO A 112 10.19 -1.51 3.13
C PRO A 112 9.17 -0.55 2.51
N VAL A 113 9.16 0.67 3.04
CA VAL A 113 8.39 1.80 2.48
C VAL A 113 8.93 2.14 1.09
N LEU A 114 8.07 2.13 0.09
CA LEU A 114 8.36 2.68 -1.24
C LEU A 114 8.17 4.20 -1.24
N GLY A 115 7.14 4.71 -0.59
CA GLY A 115 6.89 6.15 -0.43
C GLY A 115 5.43 6.44 -0.06
N THR A 116 5.09 7.73 0.01
CA THR A 116 3.71 8.16 0.25
C THR A 116 2.97 8.27 -1.08
N ILE A 117 1.71 7.86 -1.11
CA ILE A 117 0.86 7.91 -2.30
C ILE A 117 0.30 9.32 -2.43
N ALA A 118 0.63 9.98 -3.53
CA ALA A 118 0.13 11.30 -3.88
C ALA A 118 -1.19 11.20 -4.66
N THR A 119 -1.30 10.27 -5.61
CA THR A 119 -2.53 10.05 -6.39
C THR A 119 -2.79 8.57 -6.65
N VAL A 120 -4.06 8.25 -6.84
CA VAL A 120 -4.55 6.93 -7.24
C VAL A 120 -5.51 7.13 -8.40
N GLU A 121 -5.28 6.44 -9.50
CA GLU A 121 -6.13 6.47 -10.70
C GLU A 121 -6.52 5.03 -11.05
N GLU A 122 -7.78 4.78 -11.39
CA GLU A 122 -8.19 3.48 -11.93
C GLU A 122 -7.42 3.19 -13.22
N ALA A 123 -6.78 2.03 -13.31
CA ALA A 123 -6.12 1.62 -14.54
C ALA A 123 -7.16 1.02 -15.51
N ASP A 124 -7.26 1.57 -16.71
CA ASP A 124 -8.07 0.97 -17.78
C ASP A 124 -7.54 -0.44 -18.11
N LYS A 125 -8.43 -1.45 -18.04
CA LYS A 125 -8.14 -2.86 -18.38
C LYS A 125 -7.93 -3.09 -19.88
#